data_AF-D5ED98-F1
#
_entry.id   AF-D5ED98-F1
#
_cell.length_a   1.000
_cell.length_b   1.000
_cell.length_c   1.000
_cell.angle_alpha   90.00
_cell.angle_beta   90.00
_cell.angle_gamma   90.00
#
_symmetry.space_group_name_H-M   'P 1'
#
loop_
_entity.id
_entity.type
_entity.pdbx_description
1 polymer ?
#
loop_
_entity_poly.entity_id
_entity_poly.type
_entity_poly.pdbx_seq_one_letter_code
_entity_poly.pdbx_strand_id
1 'polypeptide(L)'
;MGRMYKWVMFLILLVIVVSGGMAVLTIWSGGKGLAVPPLKEMSVVEAVDEAQRLGLKLKIEQIESTLPGGTVLSQWPEPGAKIKKDATVILKVSKGGNRIALPDVRGLEYSQALKKLEESGFQAGDTLRVSDDTRAAGVVIAQSPSAPVMLESTRKIDLLVSQGQVSQNGLIQVPEVLQREEQIARKLVEESGLVVANVEYVYTQNSPEGMVISIRPKVGTSLKRGQGVVLQVASLKKPPSQEKAEVSQAGTVLASAVSGTAEKVSGQTEATSKSQLPSGGTLIPVKPPSSKPSTATAPVTKPSTQLAATPKSAPVPAGSKVAKIRYQVPPLTKQMPLKIEIVDGSGTRVLLNREVKGGEYVSLEAPYIEEGVVTIFLGGEFVWQDRYR
;
A
#
# COMPACT_ATOMS: atom_id res chain seq x y z
N MET A 1 -92.63 -4.07 10.42
CA MET A 1 -91.68 -4.14 11.57
C MET A 1 -90.36 -4.91 11.33
N GLY A 2 -90.18 -5.72 10.27
CA GLY A 2 -89.04 -6.66 10.18
C GLY A 2 -87.63 -6.09 9.93
N ARG A 3 -87.47 -4.84 9.43
CA ARG A 3 -86.14 -4.25 9.20
C ARG A 3 -85.48 -3.74 10.49
N MET A 4 -86.25 -3.18 11.42
CA MET A 4 -85.71 -2.72 12.70
C MET A 4 -85.25 -3.89 13.58
N TYR A 5 -85.98 -5.01 13.58
CA TYR A 5 -85.58 -6.19 14.35
C TYR A 5 -84.25 -6.78 13.87
N LYS A 6 -83.98 -6.78 12.56
CA LYS A 6 -82.68 -7.21 12.00
C LYS A 6 -81.53 -6.30 12.42
N TRP A 7 -81.75 -4.99 12.48
CA TRP A 7 -80.75 -4.04 12.96
C TRP A 7 -80.50 -4.16 14.47
N VAL A 8 -81.54 -4.41 15.26
CA VAL A 8 -81.42 -4.64 16.71
C VAL A 8 -80.69 -5.95 17.00
N MET A 9 -80.99 -7.04 16.28
CA MET A 9 -80.25 -8.31 16.40
C MET A 9 -78.78 -8.18 16.00
N PHE A 10 -78.49 -7.43 14.93
CA PHE A 10 -77.11 -7.17 14.52
C PHE A 10 -76.34 -6.38 15.59
N LEU A 11 -76.97 -5.39 16.20
CA LEU A 11 -76.34 -4.57 17.24
C LEU A 11 -76.10 -5.39 18.53
N ILE A 12 -77.03 -6.27 18.89
CA ILE A 12 -76.85 -7.19 20.02
C ILE A 12 -75.73 -8.20 19.75
N LEU A 13 -75.67 -8.77 18.54
CA LEU A 13 -74.59 -9.69 18.15
C LEU A 13 -73.24 -8.97 18.16
N LEU A 14 -73.18 -7.73 17.67
CA LEU A 14 -71.98 -6.89 17.72
C LEU A 14 -71.52 -6.65 19.16
N VAL A 15 -72.44 -6.33 20.08
CA VAL A 15 -72.10 -6.14 21.50
C VAL A 15 -71.59 -7.43 22.14
N ILE A 16 -72.17 -8.59 21.81
CA ILE A 16 -71.71 -9.89 22.33
C ILE A 16 -70.33 -10.25 21.76
N VAL A 17 -70.07 -9.99 20.48
CA VAL A 17 -68.76 -10.23 19.85
C VAL A 17 -67.71 -9.27 20.38
N VAL A 18 -68.05 -8.00 20.61
CA VAL A 18 -67.14 -7.01 21.19
C VAL A 18 -66.88 -7.32 22.67
N SER A 19 -67.89 -7.69 23.44
CA SER A 19 -67.78 -8.11 24.85
C SER A 19 -66.97 -9.40 24.99
N GLY A 20 -67.26 -10.40 24.18
CA GLY A 20 -66.52 -11.67 24.13
C GLY A 20 -65.08 -11.44 23.67
N GLY A 21 -64.88 -10.59 22.67
CA GLY A 21 -63.56 -10.16 22.20
C GLY A 21 -62.77 -9.45 23.30
N MET A 22 -63.38 -8.53 24.04
CA MET A 22 -62.76 -7.85 25.19
C MET A 22 -62.44 -8.81 26.34
N ALA A 23 -63.32 -9.77 26.62
CA ALA A 23 -63.09 -10.80 27.64
C ALA A 23 -61.92 -11.72 27.25
N VAL A 24 -61.81 -12.12 25.98
CA VAL A 24 -60.68 -12.91 25.47
C VAL A 24 -59.39 -12.09 25.48
N LEU A 25 -59.45 -10.80 25.13
CA LEU A 25 -58.29 -9.89 25.17
C LEU A 25 -57.81 -9.66 26.61
N THR A 26 -58.71 -9.57 27.59
CA THR A 26 -58.37 -9.42 29.02
C THR A 26 -57.87 -10.74 29.65
N ILE A 27 -58.42 -11.89 29.27
CA ILE A 27 -57.92 -13.20 29.72
C ILE A 27 -56.55 -13.52 29.12
N TRP A 28 -56.27 -13.07 27.90
CA TRP A 28 -54.94 -13.22 27.28
C TRP A 28 -53.92 -12.18 27.77
N SER A 29 -54.38 -11.04 28.30
CA SER A 29 -53.53 -9.95 28.83
C SER A 29 -53.45 -9.86 30.36
N GLY A 30 -54.16 -10.72 31.10
CA GLY A 30 -54.36 -10.63 32.56
C GLY A 30 -53.40 -11.42 33.46
N GLY A 31 -52.20 -11.75 33.01
CA GLY A 31 -51.14 -12.30 33.87
C GLY A 31 -50.19 -11.21 34.36
N LYS A 32 -49.59 -11.36 35.54
CA LYS A 32 -48.43 -10.57 36.00
C LYS A 32 -47.26 -10.84 35.05
N GLY A 33 -47.30 -10.22 33.88
CA GLY A 33 -46.36 -10.46 32.79
C GLY A 33 -45.01 -9.86 33.12
N LEU A 34 -43.95 -10.63 32.90
CA LEU A 34 -42.59 -10.15 32.97
C LEU A 34 -42.27 -9.43 31.66
N ALA A 35 -41.71 -8.22 31.74
CA ALA A 35 -41.30 -7.48 30.56
C ALA A 35 -40.03 -8.14 29.97
N VAL A 36 -40.03 -8.38 28.66
CA VAL A 36 -38.85 -8.92 27.96
C VAL A 36 -37.72 -7.87 27.98
N PRO A 37 -36.51 -8.21 28.44
CA PRO A 37 -35.38 -7.29 28.42
C PRO A 37 -34.91 -7.00 26.97
N PRO A 38 -34.23 -5.86 26.74
CA PRO A 38 -33.55 -5.59 25.48
C PRO A 38 -32.23 -6.39 25.43
N LEU A 39 -32.26 -7.53 24.73
CA LEU A 39 -31.12 -8.42 24.49
C LEU A 39 -30.50 -8.24 23.09
N LYS A 40 -31.12 -7.43 22.23
CA LYS A 40 -30.60 -7.08 20.90
C LYS A 40 -29.27 -6.32 21.03
N GLU A 41 -28.30 -6.62 20.16
CA GLU A 41 -26.96 -6.04 20.13
C GLU A 41 -26.06 -6.36 21.35
N MET A 42 -26.56 -7.11 22.34
CA MET A 42 -25.76 -7.64 23.45
C MET A 42 -24.95 -8.87 23.02
N SER A 43 -23.95 -9.22 23.83
CA SER A 43 -23.28 -10.51 23.70
C SER A 43 -24.22 -11.65 24.13
N VAL A 44 -24.07 -12.83 23.52
CA VAL A 44 -24.86 -14.02 23.88
C VAL A 44 -24.67 -14.40 25.35
N VAL A 45 -23.49 -14.13 25.93
CA VAL A 45 -23.17 -14.42 27.33
C VAL A 45 -24.00 -13.52 28.24
N GLU A 46 -23.96 -12.21 28.03
CA GLU A 46 -24.75 -11.24 28.80
C GLU A 46 -26.26 -11.47 28.62
N ALA A 47 -26.68 -11.83 27.41
CA ALA A 47 -28.08 -12.09 27.13
C ALA A 47 -28.61 -13.34 27.85
N VAL A 48 -27.77 -14.38 28.00
CA VAL A 48 -28.09 -15.58 28.77
C VAL A 48 -28.20 -15.26 30.26
N ASP A 49 -27.26 -14.50 30.81
CA ASP A 49 -27.27 -14.12 32.22
C ASP A 49 -28.51 -13.30 32.58
N GLU A 50 -28.85 -12.31 31.75
CA GLU A 50 -30.03 -11.46 31.97
C GLU A 50 -31.34 -12.27 31.86
N ALA A 51 -31.42 -13.18 30.88
CA ALA A 51 -32.58 -14.06 30.73
C ALA A 51 -32.72 -15.03 31.92
N GLN A 52 -31.61 -15.57 32.42
CA GLN A 52 -31.60 -16.49 33.56
C GLN A 52 -32.01 -15.77 34.86
N ARG A 53 -31.56 -14.52 35.08
CA ARG A 53 -31.99 -13.69 36.22
C ARG A 53 -33.50 -13.50 36.27
N LEU A 54 -34.12 -13.45 35.09
CA LEU A 54 -35.55 -13.25 34.90
C LEU A 54 -36.34 -14.57 34.81
N GLY A 55 -35.68 -15.73 34.88
CA GLY A 55 -36.33 -17.03 34.74
C GLY A 55 -36.91 -17.28 33.35
N LEU A 56 -36.27 -16.74 32.31
CA LEU A 56 -36.65 -16.90 30.91
C LEU A 56 -35.90 -18.07 30.28
N LYS A 57 -36.56 -18.78 29.37
CA LYS A 57 -35.90 -19.83 28.56
C LYS A 57 -35.38 -19.21 27.27
N LEU A 58 -34.17 -19.54 26.85
CA LEU A 58 -33.60 -19.05 25.60
C LEU A 58 -33.55 -20.16 24.54
N LYS A 59 -33.93 -19.82 23.31
CA LYS A 59 -33.66 -20.63 22.12
C LYS A 59 -32.72 -19.84 21.22
N ILE A 60 -31.50 -20.34 21.04
CA ILE A 60 -30.46 -19.65 20.26
C ILE A 60 -30.41 -20.25 18.85
N GLU A 61 -30.59 -19.41 17.84
CA GLU A 61 -30.43 -19.74 16.43
C GLU A 61 -29.24 -18.97 15.87
N GLN A 62 -28.22 -19.68 15.42
CA GLN A 62 -27.01 -19.05 14.91
C GLN A 62 -27.12 -18.81 13.39
N ILE A 63 -26.93 -17.56 12.97
CA ILE A 63 -26.99 -17.17 11.55
C ILE A 63 -25.69 -16.47 11.12
N GLU A 64 -25.32 -16.64 9.86
CA GLU A 64 -24.18 -15.93 9.26
C GLU A 64 -24.50 -14.42 9.17
N SER A 65 -23.59 -13.58 9.63
CA SER A 65 -23.74 -12.12 9.59
C SER A 65 -22.38 -11.45 9.59
N THR A 66 -22.29 -10.21 9.12
CA THR A 66 -21.07 -9.38 9.15
C THR A 66 -20.74 -8.88 10.57
N LEU A 67 -21.68 -8.97 11.51
CA LEU A 67 -21.45 -8.59 12.90
C LEU A 67 -20.56 -9.60 13.63
N PRO A 68 -19.83 -9.21 14.68
CA PRO A 68 -18.98 -10.12 15.44
C PRO A 68 -19.71 -11.39 15.90
N GLY A 69 -18.98 -12.51 15.92
CA GLY A 69 -19.52 -13.76 16.42
C GLY A 69 -19.98 -13.64 17.87
N GLY A 70 -21.15 -14.17 18.19
CA GLY A 70 -21.75 -14.11 19.52
C GLY A 70 -22.59 -12.86 19.79
N THR A 71 -22.75 -11.94 18.84
CA THR A 71 -23.66 -10.79 18.99
C THR A 71 -25.11 -11.16 18.64
N VAL A 72 -26.08 -10.75 19.47
CA VAL A 72 -27.51 -10.96 19.20
C VAL A 72 -27.99 -9.99 18.11
N LEU A 73 -28.43 -10.53 16.98
CA LEU A 73 -28.92 -9.78 15.81
C LEU A 73 -30.38 -9.36 15.96
N SER A 74 -31.18 -10.28 16.47
CA SER A 74 -32.61 -10.06 16.70
C SER A 74 -33.11 -10.95 17.82
N GLN A 75 -34.11 -10.48 18.53
CA GLN A 75 -34.84 -11.25 19.53
C GLN A 75 -36.32 -11.31 19.18
N TRP A 76 -36.97 -12.38 19.61
CA TRP A 76 -38.41 -12.51 19.58
C TRP A 76 -38.90 -13.21 20.85
N PRO A 77 -39.87 -12.66 21.61
CA PRO A 77 -40.60 -11.40 21.40
C PRO A 77 -39.74 -10.12 21.52
N GLU A 78 -40.25 -9.01 20.99
CA GLU A 78 -39.57 -7.71 21.05
C GLU A 78 -39.38 -7.20 22.49
N PRO A 79 -38.36 -6.34 22.74
CA PRO A 79 -38.14 -5.74 24.05
C PRO A 79 -39.40 -5.07 24.60
N GLY A 80 -39.66 -5.21 25.89
CA GLY A 80 -40.84 -4.63 26.55
C GLY A 80 -42.14 -5.41 26.38
N ALA A 81 -42.17 -6.45 25.54
CA ALA A 81 -43.33 -7.35 25.45
C ALA A 81 -43.61 -8.02 26.80
N LYS A 82 -44.88 -8.19 27.15
CA LYS A 82 -45.30 -8.88 28.39
C LYS A 82 -45.42 -10.37 28.13
N ILE A 83 -44.56 -11.16 28.77
CA ILE A 83 -44.54 -12.62 28.64
C ILE A 83 -44.84 -13.31 29.97
N LYS A 84 -45.32 -14.55 29.89
CA LYS A 84 -45.51 -15.40 31.07
C LYS A 84 -44.15 -15.79 31.64
N LYS A 85 -44.12 -16.06 32.95
CA LYS A 85 -42.97 -16.73 33.59
C LYS A 85 -42.71 -18.05 32.86
N ASP A 86 -41.44 -18.40 32.64
CA ASP A 86 -40.99 -19.57 31.86
C ASP A 86 -41.22 -19.52 30.34
N ALA A 87 -41.59 -18.37 29.77
CA ALA A 87 -41.70 -18.23 28.32
C ALA A 87 -40.33 -18.30 27.63
N THR A 88 -40.34 -18.79 26.38
CA THR A 88 -39.14 -18.94 25.56
C THR A 88 -38.91 -17.68 24.71
N VAL A 89 -37.74 -17.08 24.82
CA VAL A 89 -37.26 -16.01 23.93
C VAL A 89 -36.31 -16.62 22.90
N ILE A 90 -36.57 -16.35 21.62
CA ILE A 90 -35.75 -16.79 20.51
C ILE A 90 -34.74 -15.69 20.19
N LEU A 91 -33.45 -16.03 20.22
CA LEU A 91 -32.36 -15.13 19.86
C LEU A 91 -31.72 -15.61 18.57
N LYS A 92 -31.64 -14.73 17.57
CA LYS A 92 -30.78 -14.96 16.41
C LYS A 92 -29.42 -14.36 16.71
N VAL A 93 -28.39 -15.19 16.76
CA VAL A 93 -27.02 -14.80 17.13
C VAL A 93 -26.14 -14.85 15.89
N SER A 94 -25.28 -13.85 15.72
CA SER A 94 -24.28 -13.82 14.67
C SER A 94 -23.25 -14.92 14.90
N LYS A 95 -22.96 -15.71 13.86
CA LYS A 95 -21.81 -16.61 13.83
C LYS A 95 -20.48 -15.87 13.61
N GLY A 96 -20.53 -14.58 13.27
CA GLY A 96 -19.39 -13.84 12.77
C GLY A 96 -19.31 -13.92 11.25
N GLY A 97 -18.72 -12.90 10.62
CA GLY A 97 -18.37 -12.98 9.20
C GLY A 97 -17.37 -14.12 8.98
N ASN A 98 -17.32 -14.66 7.76
CA ASN A 98 -16.37 -15.70 7.36
C ASN A 98 -14.93 -15.13 7.42
N ARG A 99 -14.35 -15.13 8.62
CA ARG A 99 -13.00 -14.60 8.88
C ARG A 99 -12.00 -15.71 8.63
N ILE A 100 -11.16 -15.51 7.62
CA ILE A 100 -10.10 -16.44 7.23
C ILE A 100 -8.78 -15.91 7.81
N ALA A 101 -7.87 -16.81 8.15
CA ALA A 101 -6.54 -16.44 8.61
C ALA A 101 -5.75 -15.83 7.43
N LEU A 102 -5.22 -14.62 7.61
CA LEU A 102 -4.36 -13.98 6.61
C LEU A 102 -3.00 -14.72 6.58
N PRO A 103 -2.61 -15.32 5.44
CA PRO A 103 -1.28 -15.90 5.30
C PRO A 103 -0.17 -14.84 5.38
N ASP A 104 0.99 -15.24 5.89
CA ASP A 104 2.22 -14.46 5.75
C ASP A 104 2.84 -14.72 4.37
N VAL A 105 2.99 -13.65 3.60
CA VAL A 105 3.60 -13.63 2.27
C VAL A 105 4.91 -12.83 2.23
N ARG A 106 5.38 -12.33 3.38
CA ARG A 106 6.67 -11.62 3.47
C ARG A 106 7.81 -12.56 3.10
N GLY A 107 8.77 -12.04 2.34
CA GLY A 107 9.94 -12.81 1.86
C GLY A 107 9.64 -13.72 0.67
N LEU A 108 8.38 -13.85 0.24
CA LEU A 108 8.04 -14.55 -1.00
C LEU A 108 8.23 -13.64 -2.22
N GLU A 109 8.44 -14.26 -3.38
CA GLU A 109 8.40 -13.54 -4.66
C GLU A 109 6.96 -13.09 -4.95
N TYR A 110 6.80 -11.93 -5.60
CA TYR A 110 5.51 -11.30 -5.81
C TYR A 110 4.48 -12.24 -6.46
N SER A 111 4.88 -13.03 -7.46
CA SER A 111 3.95 -13.99 -8.10
C SER A 111 3.48 -15.09 -7.14
N GLN A 112 4.37 -15.59 -6.28
CA GLN A 112 4.06 -16.61 -5.27
C GLN A 112 3.18 -16.04 -4.16
N ALA A 113 3.44 -14.80 -3.75
CA ALA A 113 2.65 -14.08 -2.77
C ALA A 113 1.20 -13.91 -3.23
N LEU A 114 1.00 -13.49 -4.48
CA LEU A 114 -0.33 -13.36 -5.09
C LEU A 114 -1.09 -14.68 -5.07
N LYS A 115 -0.45 -15.75 -5.54
CA LYS A 115 -1.07 -17.08 -5.59
C LYS A 115 -1.49 -17.57 -4.20
N LYS A 116 -0.63 -17.38 -3.19
CA LYS A 116 -0.92 -17.79 -1.81
C LYS A 116 -2.07 -16.99 -1.18
N LEU A 117 -2.20 -15.70 -1.52
CA LEU A 117 -3.34 -14.88 -1.11
C LEU A 117 -4.63 -15.36 -1.76
N GLU A 118 -4.62 -15.61 -3.07
CA GLU A 118 -5.77 -16.11 -3.82
C GLU A 118 -6.23 -17.49 -3.34
N GLU A 119 -5.30 -18.42 -3.10
CA GLU A 119 -5.57 -19.75 -2.52
C GLU A 119 -6.22 -19.66 -1.12
N SER A 120 -5.93 -18.58 -0.38
CA SER A 120 -6.52 -18.30 0.93
C SER A 120 -7.82 -17.48 0.85
N GLY A 121 -8.29 -17.17 -0.36
CA GLY A 121 -9.52 -16.40 -0.60
C GLY A 121 -9.36 -14.88 -0.43
N PHE A 122 -8.13 -14.36 -0.37
CA PHE A 122 -7.84 -12.93 -0.33
C PHE A 122 -7.45 -12.40 -1.70
N GLN A 123 -7.63 -11.09 -1.90
CA GLN A 123 -7.19 -10.40 -3.11
C GLN A 123 -6.09 -9.39 -2.77
N ALA A 124 -5.10 -9.26 -3.66
CA ALA A 124 -4.13 -8.18 -3.53
C ALA A 124 -4.79 -6.81 -3.82
N GLY A 125 -4.45 -5.84 -2.98
CA GLY A 125 -4.83 -4.45 -3.11
C GLY A 125 -3.75 -3.64 -3.81
N ASP A 126 -3.34 -2.55 -3.16
CA ASP A 126 -2.31 -1.67 -3.67
C ASP A 126 -0.93 -2.32 -3.51
N THR A 127 -0.14 -2.26 -4.58
CA THR A 127 1.24 -2.76 -4.56
C THR A 127 2.21 -1.60 -4.70
N LEU A 128 2.89 -1.26 -3.61
CA LEU A 128 3.97 -0.29 -3.61
C LEU A 128 5.30 -1.01 -3.88
N ARG A 129 6.14 -0.37 -4.68
CA ARG A 129 7.47 -0.88 -5.01
C ARG A 129 8.53 0.09 -4.52
N VAL A 130 9.44 -0.40 -3.68
CA VAL A 130 10.51 0.41 -3.07
C VAL A 130 11.87 -0.22 -3.30
N SER A 131 12.89 0.62 -3.31
CA SER A 131 14.28 0.17 -3.38
C SER A 131 14.69 -0.41 -2.02
N ASP A 132 15.28 -1.59 -2.04
CA ASP A 132 15.76 -2.30 -0.85
C ASP A 132 17.07 -2.99 -1.23
N ASP A 133 18.15 -2.59 -0.57
CA ASP A 133 19.49 -3.12 -0.81
C ASP A 133 19.74 -4.49 -0.16
N THR A 134 18.86 -4.89 0.76
CA THR A 134 18.94 -6.14 1.51
C THR A 134 18.21 -7.30 0.82
N ARG A 135 17.19 -7.01 0.01
CA ARG A 135 16.34 -8.02 -0.65
C ARG A 135 16.42 -7.92 -2.17
N ALA A 136 16.41 -9.08 -2.85
CA ALA A 136 16.34 -9.13 -4.30
C ALA A 136 15.09 -8.44 -4.86
N ALA A 137 15.18 -7.97 -6.11
CA ALA A 137 14.05 -7.40 -6.83
C ALA A 137 12.91 -8.42 -6.96
N GLY A 138 11.67 -7.96 -6.79
CA GLY A 138 10.46 -8.78 -6.87
C GLY A 138 10.04 -9.46 -5.55
N VAL A 139 10.80 -9.32 -4.47
CA VAL A 139 10.48 -9.93 -3.16
C VAL A 139 9.57 -9.04 -2.32
N VAL A 140 8.52 -9.60 -1.71
CA VAL A 140 7.64 -8.87 -0.78
C VAL A 140 8.39 -8.52 0.50
N ILE A 141 8.51 -7.22 0.79
CA ILE A 141 9.11 -6.64 2.00
C ILE A 141 8.09 -6.67 3.15
N ALA A 142 6.88 -6.20 2.88
CA ALA A 142 5.83 -6.05 3.88
C ALA A 142 4.44 -6.27 3.26
N GLN A 143 3.48 -6.58 4.13
CA GLN A 143 2.07 -6.68 3.80
C GLN A 143 1.25 -5.90 4.81
N SER A 144 0.13 -5.34 4.36
CA SER A 144 -0.84 -4.64 5.21
C SER A 144 -2.24 -5.19 4.95
N PRO A 145 -2.96 -5.69 5.97
CA PRO A 145 -2.54 -5.85 7.37
C PRO A 145 -1.42 -6.88 7.59
N SER A 146 -0.68 -6.77 8.69
CA SER A 146 0.38 -7.72 9.03
C SER A 146 -0.20 -9.05 9.57
N ALA A 147 0.31 -10.17 9.07
CA ALA A 147 -0.02 -11.51 9.59
C ALA A 147 0.77 -11.83 10.86
N PRO A 148 0.25 -12.69 11.78
CA PRO A 148 -1.05 -13.38 11.72
C PRO A 148 -2.22 -12.49 12.17
N VAL A 149 -3.31 -12.49 11.38
CA VAL A 149 -4.57 -11.79 11.72
C VAL A 149 -5.75 -12.49 11.07
N MET A 150 -6.92 -12.47 11.71
CA MET A 150 -8.18 -12.99 11.15
C MET A 150 -8.96 -11.87 10.46
N LEU A 151 -9.20 -12.01 9.16
CA LEU A 151 -9.83 -10.98 8.33
C LEU A 151 -10.98 -11.57 7.53
N GLU A 152 -11.95 -10.73 7.17
CA GLU A 152 -12.96 -11.10 6.20
C GLU A 152 -12.33 -11.30 4.82
N SER A 153 -12.72 -12.36 4.12
CA SER A 153 -12.16 -12.74 2.81
C SER A 153 -12.32 -11.67 1.72
N THR A 154 -13.28 -10.75 1.88
CA THR A 154 -13.52 -9.64 0.95
C THR A 154 -12.52 -8.50 1.07
N ARG A 155 -11.67 -8.50 2.12
CA ARG A 155 -10.70 -7.43 2.34
C ARG A 155 -9.49 -7.60 1.42
N LYS A 156 -9.08 -6.50 0.78
CA LYS A 156 -7.85 -6.44 -0.02
C LYS A 156 -6.61 -6.28 0.87
N ILE A 157 -5.50 -6.85 0.43
CA ILE A 157 -4.23 -6.86 1.16
C ILE A 157 -3.18 -6.11 0.35
N ASP A 158 -2.66 -5.03 0.91
CA ASP A 158 -1.66 -4.19 0.25
C ASP A 158 -0.26 -4.79 0.45
N LEU A 159 0.57 -4.70 -0.59
CA LEU A 159 1.90 -5.30 -0.63
C LEU A 159 2.97 -4.25 -0.87
N LEU A 160 4.08 -4.37 -0.16
CA LEU A 160 5.31 -3.63 -0.41
C LEU A 160 6.33 -4.58 -1.00
N VAL A 161 6.82 -4.30 -2.20
CA VAL A 161 7.71 -5.18 -2.97
C VAL A 161 9.06 -4.51 -3.20
N SER A 162 10.14 -5.25 -3.00
CA SER A 162 11.51 -4.83 -3.27
C SER A 162 11.73 -4.69 -4.78
N GLN A 163 12.47 -3.65 -5.15
CA GLN A 163 13.00 -3.44 -6.49
C GLN A 163 14.49 -3.78 -6.58
N GLY A 164 15.06 -4.35 -5.53
CA GLY A 164 16.48 -4.70 -5.48
C GLY A 164 17.38 -3.51 -5.19
N GLN A 165 18.69 -3.78 -5.24
CA GLN A 165 19.73 -2.81 -4.93
C GLN A 165 19.73 -1.67 -5.95
N VAL A 166 19.55 -0.46 -5.47
CA VAL A 166 19.94 0.74 -6.21
C VAL A 166 21.34 1.08 -5.72
N SER A 167 22.35 1.07 -6.62
CA SER A 167 23.72 1.45 -6.25
C SER A 167 23.68 2.77 -5.48
N GLN A 168 24.48 2.91 -4.41
CA GLN A 168 24.44 3.99 -3.41
C GLN A 168 24.33 5.44 -3.96
N ASN A 169 24.59 5.65 -5.26
CA ASN A 169 24.47 6.93 -5.97
C ASN A 169 23.13 7.12 -6.72
N GLY A 170 22.13 6.26 -6.54
CA GLY A 170 20.87 6.33 -7.30
C GLY A 170 21.01 5.91 -8.77
N LEU A 171 22.11 5.22 -9.08
CA LEU A 171 22.51 4.85 -10.44
C LEU A 171 22.35 3.34 -10.66
N ILE A 172 21.62 2.99 -11.71
CA ILE A 172 21.39 1.63 -12.18
C ILE A 172 22.28 1.43 -13.41
N GLN A 173 23.04 0.34 -13.46
CA GLN A 173 23.82 0.02 -14.65
C GLN A 173 22.93 -0.60 -15.72
N VAL A 174 23.13 -0.19 -16.97
CA VAL A 174 22.45 -0.81 -18.12
C VAL A 174 22.81 -2.30 -18.16
N PRO A 175 21.82 -3.21 -18.03
CA PRO A 175 22.07 -4.64 -18.00
C PRO A 175 22.55 -5.16 -19.36
N GLU A 176 23.26 -6.29 -19.35
CA GLU A 176 23.69 -6.97 -20.57
C GLU A 176 22.51 -7.74 -21.18
N VAL A 177 21.91 -7.15 -22.20
CA VAL A 177 20.80 -7.74 -22.97
C VAL A 177 21.17 -8.10 -24.41
N LEU A 178 22.46 -7.97 -24.76
CA LEU A 178 22.97 -8.31 -26.09
C LEU A 178 22.75 -9.80 -26.37
N GLN A 179 22.39 -10.12 -27.61
CA GLN A 179 22.12 -11.49 -28.06
C GLN A 179 20.98 -12.21 -27.28
N ARG A 180 20.15 -11.45 -26.57
CA ARG A 180 18.90 -11.96 -25.96
C ARG A 180 17.72 -11.67 -26.86
N GLU A 181 16.67 -12.46 -26.69
CA GLU A 181 15.38 -12.22 -27.34
C GLU A 181 14.73 -10.94 -26.77
N GLU A 182 14.03 -10.19 -27.63
CA GLU A 182 13.39 -8.91 -27.28
C GLU A 182 12.54 -8.99 -25.98
N GLN A 183 11.72 -10.03 -25.84
CA GLN A 183 10.83 -10.20 -24.67
C GLN A 183 11.62 -10.37 -23.36
N ILE A 184 12.67 -11.20 -23.40
CA ILE A 184 13.54 -11.45 -22.24
C ILE A 184 14.33 -10.17 -21.91
N ALA A 185 14.88 -9.52 -22.93
CA ALA A 185 15.64 -8.28 -22.78
C ALA A 185 14.79 -7.17 -22.14
N ARG A 186 13.55 -7.02 -22.59
CA ARG A 186 12.60 -6.04 -22.04
C ARG A 186 12.34 -6.30 -20.56
N LYS A 187 12.05 -7.54 -20.19
CA LYS A 187 11.82 -7.93 -18.80
C LYS A 187 13.05 -7.64 -17.93
N LEU A 188 14.25 -7.96 -18.43
CA LEU A 188 15.50 -7.74 -17.70
C LEU A 188 15.80 -6.25 -17.48
N VAL A 189 15.51 -5.41 -18.48
CA VAL A 189 15.62 -3.94 -18.37
C VAL A 189 14.63 -3.42 -17.33
N GLU A 190 13.38 -3.86 -17.39
CA GLU A 190 12.33 -3.44 -16.44
C GLU A 190 12.63 -3.89 -15.00
N GLU A 191 13.13 -5.11 -14.83
CA GLU A 191 13.58 -5.66 -13.53
C GLU A 191 14.76 -4.87 -12.94
N SER A 192 15.64 -4.32 -13.79
CA SER A 192 16.73 -3.45 -13.33
C SER A 192 16.25 -2.06 -12.86
N GLY A 193 14.98 -1.69 -13.13
CA GLY A 193 14.42 -0.37 -12.78
C GLY A 193 14.65 0.71 -13.85
N LEU A 194 15.05 0.30 -15.06
CA LEU A 194 15.11 1.11 -16.27
C LEU A 194 13.85 0.90 -17.11
N VAL A 195 13.59 1.80 -18.05
CA VAL A 195 12.40 1.74 -18.92
C VAL A 195 12.84 1.59 -20.37
N VAL A 196 12.16 0.75 -21.14
CA VAL A 196 12.36 0.70 -22.58
C VAL A 196 11.66 1.90 -23.23
N ALA A 197 12.44 2.87 -23.72
CA ALA A 197 11.89 4.08 -24.33
C ALA A 197 11.49 3.87 -25.79
N ASN A 198 12.29 3.13 -26.54
CA ASN A 198 12.05 2.84 -27.95
C ASN A 198 12.68 1.50 -28.35
N VAL A 199 12.09 0.84 -29.34
CA VAL A 199 12.64 -0.37 -29.96
C VAL A 199 12.82 -0.09 -31.46
N GLU A 200 14.07 -0.09 -31.90
CA GLU A 200 14.42 0.14 -33.30
C GLU A 200 14.72 -1.19 -33.99
N TYR A 201 14.02 -1.48 -35.07
CA TYR A 201 14.27 -2.69 -35.87
C TYR A 201 15.30 -2.39 -36.95
N VAL A 202 16.45 -3.06 -36.89
CA VAL A 202 17.56 -2.89 -37.84
C VAL A 202 17.64 -4.11 -38.74
N TYR A 203 17.67 -3.87 -40.06
CA TYR A 203 17.84 -4.95 -41.04
C TYR A 203 19.23 -5.57 -40.94
N THR A 204 19.31 -6.87 -40.66
CA THR A 204 20.57 -7.62 -40.64
C THR A 204 20.33 -9.07 -41.07
N GLN A 205 21.24 -9.61 -41.89
CA GLN A 205 21.24 -11.03 -42.24
C GLN A 205 22.12 -11.87 -41.29
N ASN A 206 22.92 -11.20 -40.46
CA ASN A 206 23.95 -11.83 -39.62
C ASN A 206 23.44 -12.18 -38.21
N SER A 207 22.16 -11.95 -37.91
CA SER A 207 21.56 -12.24 -36.61
C SER A 207 20.12 -12.72 -36.77
N PRO A 208 19.67 -13.68 -35.94
CA PRO A 208 18.28 -14.15 -35.96
C PRO A 208 17.28 -13.01 -35.71
N GLU A 209 16.12 -13.06 -36.37
CA GLU A 209 15.02 -12.11 -36.16
C GLU A 209 14.59 -12.10 -34.68
N GLY A 210 14.33 -10.91 -34.13
CA GLY A 210 13.88 -10.75 -32.74
C GLY A 210 15.00 -10.73 -31.69
N MET A 211 16.27 -10.82 -32.11
CA MET A 211 17.43 -10.73 -31.22
C MET A 211 17.89 -9.28 -31.04
N VAL A 212 18.20 -8.87 -29.81
CA VAL A 212 18.76 -7.55 -29.51
C VAL A 212 20.22 -7.49 -29.95
N ILE A 213 20.51 -6.61 -30.91
CA ILE A 213 21.85 -6.38 -31.48
C ILE A 213 22.60 -5.34 -30.66
N SER A 214 21.90 -4.29 -30.21
CA SER A 214 22.53 -3.21 -29.45
C SER A 214 21.54 -2.55 -28.50
N ILE A 215 22.09 -1.86 -27.50
CA ILE A 215 21.34 -1.06 -26.53
C ILE A 215 22.02 0.31 -26.39
N ARG A 216 21.21 1.36 -26.31
CA ARG A 216 21.68 2.72 -26.01
C ARG A 216 20.99 3.26 -24.77
N PRO A 217 21.72 3.82 -23.78
CA PRO A 217 23.18 3.85 -23.63
C PRO A 217 23.83 2.45 -23.54
N LYS A 218 25.15 2.37 -23.79
CA LYS A 218 25.86 1.08 -23.84
C LYS A 218 25.77 0.32 -22.51
N VAL A 219 25.88 -1.01 -22.57
CA VAL A 219 25.96 -1.90 -21.39
C VAL A 219 26.98 -1.37 -20.38
N GLY A 220 26.64 -1.43 -19.09
CA GLY A 220 27.48 -0.92 -17.99
C GLY A 220 27.44 0.60 -17.78
N THR A 221 26.75 1.36 -18.65
CA THR A 221 26.52 2.79 -18.39
C THR A 221 25.61 2.94 -17.17
N SER A 222 25.95 3.86 -16.29
CA SER A 222 25.16 4.17 -15.09
C SER A 222 24.09 5.20 -15.41
N LEU A 223 22.81 4.84 -15.25
CA LEU A 223 21.65 5.67 -15.54
C LEU A 223 20.82 5.90 -14.28
N LYS A 224 20.09 7.01 -14.26
CA LYS A 224 19.13 7.27 -13.19
C LYS A 224 17.89 6.40 -13.36
N ARG A 225 17.23 6.10 -12.26
CA ARG A 225 15.95 5.38 -12.24
C ARG A 225 14.91 6.06 -13.13
N GLY A 226 14.16 5.25 -13.88
CA GLY A 226 13.14 5.75 -14.81
C GLY A 226 13.71 6.36 -16.11
N GLN A 227 15.02 6.31 -16.31
CA GLN A 227 15.62 6.73 -17.57
C GLN A 227 15.42 5.66 -18.65
N GLY A 228 15.13 6.15 -19.86
CA GLY A 228 14.85 5.33 -21.02
C GLY A 228 16.10 4.72 -21.65
N VAL A 229 16.04 3.43 -22.01
CA VAL A 229 16.99 2.78 -22.91
C VAL A 229 16.32 2.45 -24.24
N VAL A 230 17.09 2.54 -25.32
CA VAL A 230 16.66 2.19 -26.67
C VAL A 230 17.27 0.84 -27.03
N LEU A 231 16.43 -0.12 -27.38
CA LEU A 231 16.86 -1.43 -27.85
C LEU A 231 16.88 -1.43 -29.38
N GLN A 232 17.93 -1.99 -29.96
CA GLN A 232 17.98 -2.27 -31.40
C GLN A 232 17.85 -3.77 -31.63
N VAL A 233 16.82 -4.17 -32.36
CA VAL A 233 16.45 -5.57 -32.59
C VAL A 233 16.69 -5.93 -34.06
N ALA A 234 17.20 -7.13 -34.30
CA ALA A 234 17.40 -7.67 -35.63
C ALA A 234 16.07 -7.94 -36.32
N SER A 235 15.92 -7.42 -37.53
CA SER A 235 14.80 -7.66 -38.42
C SER A 235 15.30 -8.19 -39.76
N LEU A 236 14.56 -9.13 -40.35
CA LEU A 236 14.81 -9.62 -41.71
C LEU A 236 14.04 -8.80 -42.76
N LYS A 237 13.32 -7.75 -42.34
CA LYS A 237 12.55 -6.86 -43.23
C LYS A 237 13.31 -5.56 -43.46
N LYS A 238 13.72 -5.29 -44.72
CA LYS A 238 14.43 -4.06 -45.12
C LYS A 238 13.47 -2.86 -44.93
N PRO A 239 13.84 -1.79 -44.21
CA PRO A 239 12.97 -0.62 -44.07
C PRO A 239 12.80 0.09 -45.44
N PRO A 240 11.61 0.62 -45.75
CA PRO A 240 11.25 1.15 -47.09
C PRO A 240 12.06 2.40 -47.53
N SER A 241 12.97 2.90 -46.70
CA SER A 241 13.76 4.11 -46.97
C SER A 241 15.06 3.83 -47.76
N GLN A 242 15.49 2.58 -47.89
CA GLN A 242 16.73 2.24 -48.64
C GLN A 242 16.50 1.70 -50.05
N GLU A 243 15.25 1.57 -50.50
CA GLU A 243 14.95 1.09 -51.87
C GLU A 243 15.10 2.20 -52.92
N LYS A 244 15.14 3.47 -52.51
CA LYS A 244 15.24 4.61 -53.44
C LYS A 244 16.68 5.01 -53.82
N ALA A 245 17.69 4.54 -53.09
CA ALA A 245 19.09 4.95 -53.31
C ALA A 245 19.89 4.04 -54.25
N GLU A 246 19.48 2.78 -54.44
CA GLU A 246 20.23 1.80 -55.27
C GLU A 246 19.89 1.85 -56.77
N VAL A 247 18.88 2.63 -57.21
CA VAL A 247 18.44 2.64 -58.62
C VAL A 247 19.19 3.66 -59.51
N SER A 248 20.09 4.49 -58.95
CA SER A 248 20.68 5.62 -59.70
C SER A 248 22.09 5.41 -60.29
N GLN A 249 22.69 4.22 -60.21
CA GLN A 249 24.04 3.99 -60.79
C GLN A 249 24.12 2.87 -61.84
N ALA A 250 22.99 2.29 -62.26
CA ALA A 250 22.97 1.36 -63.39
C ALA A 250 22.54 2.10 -64.67
N GLY A 251 23.46 2.87 -65.26
CA GLY A 251 23.21 3.56 -66.52
C GLY A 251 24.47 4.07 -67.18
N THR A 252 24.98 3.29 -68.13
CA THR A 252 25.91 3.68 -69.20
C THR A 252 27.41 3.59 -68.88
N VAL A 253 28.05 2.47 -69.25
CA VAL A 253 28.78 2.38 -70.53
C VAL A 253 29.03 0.92 -70.90
N LEU A 254 28.55 0.56 -72.10
CA LEU A 254 28.98 -0.59 -72.88
C LEU A 254 30.37 -0.28 -73.46
N ALA A 255 31.30 -1.23 -73.41
CA ALA A 255 31.93 -1.83 -74.59
C ALA A 255 33.27 -2.54 -74.27
N SER A 256 33.36 -3.74 -74.84
CA SER A 256 34.57 -4.35 -75.43
C SER A 256 35.63 -4.99 -74.53
N ALA A 257 35.61 -6.32 -74.62
CA ALA A 257 36.63 -7.14 -75.27
C ALA A 257 37.42 -8.12 -74.37
N VAL A 258 37.51 -9.30 -74.97
CA VAL A 258 37.96 -10.63 -74.52
C VAL A 258 39.47 -10.80 -74.64
N SER A 259 39.97 -11.85 -73.96
CA SER A 259 41.29 -12.51 -74.02
C SER A 259 42.15 -12.15 -72.80
N GLY A 260 42.76 -13.05 -72.04
CA GLY A 260 43.04 -14.48 -72.18
C GLY A 260 44.40 -14.75 -71.49
N THR A 261 44.58 -15.95 -70.96
CA THR A 261 45.89 -16.60 -70.62
C THR A 261 46.62 -16.25 -69.30
N ALA A 262 46.55 -17.20 -68.37
CA ALA A 262 47.61 -17.99 -67.70
C ALA A 262 48.81 -17.37 -66.94
N GLU A 263 49.21 -18.14 -65.90
CA GLU A 263 50.55 -18.21 -65.25
C GLU A 263 50.99 -17.04 -64.33
N LYS A 264 51.75 -17.18 -63.22
CA LYS A 264 52.28 -18.29 -62.41
C LYS A 264 52.96 -17.65 -61.16
N VAL A 265 52.89 -18.32 -60.00
CA VAL A 265 54.01 -18.61 -59.04
C VAL A 265 54.74 -17.53 -58.18
N SER A 266 54.99 -17.95 -56.92
CA SER A 266 56.05 -17.61 -55.93
C SER A 266 56.11 -16.21 -55.30
N GLY A 267 56.47 -16.02 -54.02
CA GLY A 267 57.00 -16.87 -52.93
C GLY A 267 56.75 -16.16 -51.57
N GLN A 268 56.68 -16.85 -50.40
CA GLN A 268 57.81 -17.12 -49.48
C GLN A 268 58.78 -15.93 -49.34
N THR A 269 59.11 -15.36 -48.17
CA THR A 269 59.59 -15.93 -46.89
C THR A 269 59.50 -14.85 -45.79
N GLU A 270 59.10 -15.17 -44.56
CA GLU A 270 59.93 -15.32 -43.33
C GLU A 270 60.80 -14.13 -42.88
N ALA A 271 60.59 -13.77 -41.60
CA ALA A 271 61.57 -13.47 -40.53
C ALA A 271 61.50 -12.07 -39.91
N THR A 272 61.80 -11.79 -38.63
CA THR A 272 61.88 -12.52 -37.35
C THR A 272 62.24 -11.45 -36.30
N SER A 273 61.76 -11.62 -35.06
CA SER A 273 62.36 -11.20 -33.78
C SER A 273 62.27 -9.76 -33.22
N LYS A 274 61.61 -9.75 -32.03
CA LYS A 274 62.11 -9.42 -30.67
C LYS A 274 62.15 -7.98 -30.14
N SER A 275 61.92 -7.99 -28.82
CA SER A 275 62.33 -7.07 -27.74
C SER A 275 61.51 -5.80 -27.54
N GLN A 276 61.30 -5.28 -26.33
CA GLN A 276 61.44 -5.72 -24.93
C GLN A 276 61.00 -4.49 -24.10
N LEU A 277 60.47 -4.73 -22.90
CA LEU A 277 60.17 -3.74 -21.85
C LEU A 277 61.36 -2.78 -21.57
N PRO A 278 61.12 -1.58 -21.01
CA PRO A 278 61.37 -1.43 -19.58
C PRO A 278 60.42 -0.48 -18.81
N SER A 279 60.50 -0.60 -17.48
CA SER A 279 59.82 0.15 -16.43
C SER A 279 60.61 1.39 -15.97
N GLY A 280 59.93 2.35 -15.30
CA GLY A 280 60.55 3.12 -14.19
C GLY A 280 60.25 4.63 -14.08
N GLY A 281 59.77 5.05 -12.89
CA GLY A 281 59.87 6.41 -12.28
C GLY A 281 58.78 7.42 -12.70
N THR A 282 58.17 8.25 -11.84
CA THR A 282 58.61 8.85 -10.58
C THR A 282 57.41 9.44 -9.82
N LEU A 283 57.45 9.37 -8.48
CA LEU A 283 56.53 9.96 -7.50
C LEU A 283 56.90 11.43 -7.20
N ILE A 284 55.92 12.31 -7.01
CA ILE A 284 56.09 13.60 -6.30
C ILE A 284 54.95 13.75 -5.26
N PRO A 285 55.24 14.16 -4.01
CA PRO A 285 54.28 14.20 -2.91
C PRO A 285 53.65 15.60 -2.73
N VAL A 286 52.41 15.67 -2.24
CA VAL A 286 51.87 16.91 -1.65
C VAL A 286 51.23 16.62 -0.29
N LYS A 287 51.64 17.49 0.63
CA LYS A 287 51.50 17.57 2.09
C LYS A 287 50.05 17.85 2.56
N PRO A 288 49.67 17.43 3.78
CA PRO A 288 48.37 17.74 4.39
C PRO A 288 48.38 19.07 5.17
N PRO A 289 47.21 19.61 5.54
CA PRO A 289 47.09 20.19 6.87
C PRO A 289 45.96 19.56 7.69
N SER A 290 46.36 19.15 8.89
CA SER A 290 45.51 18.92 10.05
C SER A 290 44.74 20.19 10.44
N SER A 291 43.54 20.04 11.00
CA SER A 291 43.06 20.95 12.04
C SER A 291 42.42 20.15 13.17
N LYS A 292 42.82 20.55 14.38
CA LYS A 292 42.55 19.94 15.69
C LYS A 292 41.13 20.22 16.19
N PRO A 293 40.68 19.47 17.20
CA PRO A 293 39.47 19.73 17.97
C PRO A 293 39.71 20.88 18.97
N SER A 294 38.66 21.65 19.29
CA SER A 294 38.66 22.51 20.48
C SER A 294 37.33 22.46 21.19
N THR A 295 37.31 21.68 22.25
CA THR A 295 36.45 21.78 23.43
C THR A 295 36.63 23.16 24.06
N ALA A 296 35.54 23.79 24.51
CA ALA A 296 35.59 24.77 25.59
C ALA A 296 34.27 24.72 26.37
N THR A 297 34.43 24.70 27.68
CA THR A 297 33.48 24.28 28.71
C THR A 297 32.99 25.50 29.49
N ALA A 298 31.66 25.60 29.69
CA ALA A 298 30.94 26.18 30.86
C ALA A 298 31.12 27.70 31.15
N PRO A 299 30.23 28.41 31.91
CA PRO A 299 29.39 27.86 32.98
C PRO A 299 27.95 28.37 33.15
N VAL A 300 27.31 27.62 34.04
CA VAL A 300 26.03 27.71 34.76
C VAL A 300 25.59 29.13 35.16
N THR A 301 24.30 29.45 34.93
CA THR A 301 23.48 30.23 35.88
C THR A 301 21.98 29.94 35.74
N LYS A 302 21.35 29.50 36.83
CA LYS A 302 19.93 29.69 37.20
C LYS A 302 19.95 30.41 38.57
N PRO A 303 18.87 31.00 39.11
CA PRO A 303 17.51 31.15 38.59
C PRO A 303 16.95 32.59 38.69
N SER A 304 15.93 32.97 37.91
CA SER A 304 14.94 33.93 38.40
C SER A 304 13.61 33.81 37.65
N THR A 305 12.55 33.71 38.44
CA THR A 305 11.15 33.73 38.08
C THR A 305 10.79 35.06 37.39
N GLN A 306 10.24 35.00 36.18
CA GLN A 306 9.42 36.12 35.68
C GLN A 306 8.16 35.58 34.99
N LEU A 307 7.06 35.82 35.70
CA LEU A 307 5.69 35.70 35.23
C LEU A 307 5.46 36.70 34.07
N ALA A 308 4.61 36.30 33.13
CA ALA A 308 3.97 37.14 32.10
C ALA A 308 4.83 37.63 30.93
N ALA A 309 4.65 37.00 29.76
CA ALA A 309 4.12 37.65 28.56
C ALA A 309 3.96 36.62 27.44
N THR A 310 2.74 36.51 26.94
CA THR A 310 2.37 35.81 25.70
C THR A 310 3.26 36.24 24.52
N PRO A 311 3.88 35.31 23.77
CA PRO A 311 4.45 35.65 22.48
C PRO A 311 3.32 35.86 21.47
N LYS A 312 3.03 37.16 21.27
CA LYS A 312 2.50 37.82 20.07
C LYS A 312 2.28 36.87 18.88
N SER A 313 1.01 36.62 18.61
CA SER A 313 0.49 35.97 17.40
C SER A 313 1.14 36.53 16.14
N ALA A 314 1.80 35.67 15.37
CA ALA A 314 2.15 35.96 13.99
C ALA A 314 0.87 36.18 13.17
N PRO A 315 0.89 36.99 12.10
CA PRO A 315 -0.30 37.35 11.34
C PRO A 315 -0.93 36.09 10.75
N VAL A 316 -2.20 35.83 11.08
CA VAL A 316 -3.00 34.77 10.48
C VAL A 316 -3.28 35.18 9.03
N PRO A 317 -2.85 34.42 8.01
CA PRO A 317 -3.25 34.69 6.64
C PRO A 317 -4.76 34.46 6.50
N ALA A 318 -5.47 35.45 5.97
CA ALA A 318 -6.92 35.39 5.76
C ALA A 318 -7.26 34.19 4.85
N GLY A 319 -8.03 33.23 5.38
CA GLY A 319 -8.41 31.98 4.69
C GLY A 319 -7.92 30.69 5.35
N SER A 320 -7.19 30.74 6.47
CA SER A 320 -6.67 29.53 7.12
C SER A 320 -7.72 28.74 7.91
N LYS A 321 -7.83 27.42 7.65
CA LYS A 321 -8.54 26.46 8.51
C LYS A 321 -7.64 26.04 9.68
N VAL A 322 -8.20 25.51 10.77
CA VAL A 322 -7.43 25.13 11.98
C VAL A 322 -7.37 23.61 12.12
N ALA A 323 -6.16 23.05 12.13
CA ALA A 323 -5.91 21.65 12.44
C ALA A 323 -5.81 21.46 13.96
N LYS A 324 -6.67 20.60 14.52
CA LYS A 324 -6.68 20.25 15.95
C LYS A 324 -5.92 18.95 16.17
N ILE A 325 -4.68 19.07 16.61
CA ILE A 325 -3.76 17.95 16.75
C ILE A 325 -3.84 17.44 18.19
N ARG A 326 -4.10 16.15 18.34
CA ARG A 326 -4.20 15.46 19.64
C ARG A 326 -3.37 14.20 19.58
N TYR A 327 -2.31 14.15 20.37
CA TYR A 327 -1.38 13.03 20.39
C TYR A 327 -1.09 12.60 21.81
N GLN A 328 -1.33 11.32 22.09
CA GLN A 328 -0.93 10.69 23.34
C GLN A 328 0.42 10.01 23.14
N VAL A 329 1.43 10.47 23.88
CA VAL A 329 2.76 9.87 23.82
C VAL A 329 2.65 8.45 24.42
N PRO A 330 3.14 7.40 23.72
CA PRO A 330 3.13 6.04 24.24
C PRO A 330 3.92 5.95 25.55
N PRO A 331 3.76 4.89 26.36
CA PRO A 331 4.56 4.71 27.57
C PRO A 331 6.05 4.54 27.19
N LEU A 332 6.85 5.56 27.46
CA LEU A 332 8.29 5.58 27.24
C LEU A 332 9.05 5.35 28.55
N THR A 333 10.07 4.50 28.50
CA THR A 333 11.03 4.27 29.61
C THR A 333 12.07 5.37 29.75
N LYS A 334 12.30 6.19 28.72
CA LYS A 334 13.20 7.36 28.71
C LYS A 334 12.52 8.52 27.99
N GLN A 335 12.91 9.76 28.32
CA GLN A 335 12.43 10.94 27.58
C GLN A 335 12.93 10.89 26.14
N MET A 336 12.06 11.23 25.20
CA MET A 336 12.37 11.25 23.76
C MET A 336 11.95 12.58 23.13
N PRO A 337 12.66 13.06 22.11
CA PRO A 337 12.26 14.25 21.38
C PRO A 337 10.99 13.99 20.57
N LEU A 338 9.95 14.78 20.80
CA LEU A 338 8.74 14.84 19.99
C LEU A 338 8.81 16.07 19.08
N LYS A 339 8.74 15.82 17.78
CA LYS A 339 8.66 16.86 16.75
C LYS A 339 7.33 16.72 16.02
N ILE A 340 6.56 17.80 15.97
CA ILE A 340 5.31 17.89 15.20
C ILE A 340 5.51 18.98 14.16
N GLU A 341 5.30 18.66 12.90
CA GLU A 341 5.38 19.61 11.80
C GLU A 341 4.11 19.56 10.95
N ILE A 342 3.77 20.68 10.33
CA ILE A 342 2.69 20.79 9.36
C ILE A 342 3.26 21.23 8.02
N VAL A 343 2.83 20.57 6.95
CA VAL A 343 3.16 20.91 5.56
C VAL A 343 1.87 21.36 4.89
N ASP A 344 1.80 22.60 4.46
CA ASP A 344 0.66 23.15 3.71
C ASP A 344 1.14 23.90 2.45
N GLY A 345 0.24 24.59 1.77
CA GLY A 345 0.57 25.40 0.59
C GLY A 345 1.59 26.52 0.84
N SER A 346 1.87 26.89 2.10
CA SER A 346 2.90 27.88 2.48
C SER A 346 4.26 27.26 2.81
N GLY A 347 4.36 25.93 2.83
CA GLY A 347 5.59 25.17 3.11
C GLY A 347 5.53 24.38 4.42
N THR A 348 6.69 23.89 4.87
CA THR A 348 6.83 23.10 6.10
C THR A 348 7.08 23.99 7.31
N ARG A 349 6.24 23.86 8.34
CA ARG A 349 6.35 24.60 9.61
C ARG A 349 6.42 23.63 10.78
N VAL A 350 7.42 23.79 11.64
CA VAL A 350 7.56 22.99 12.86
C VAL A 350 6.68 23.62 13.95
N LEU A 351 5.67 22.88 14.40
CA LEU A 351 4.71 23.30 15.41
C LEU A 351 5.21 23.03 16.83
N LEU A 352 5.93 21.93 17.02
CA LEU A 352 6.49 21.53 18.30
C LEU A 352 7.81 20.80 18.07
N ASN A 353 8.82 21.10 18.89
CA ASN A 353 10.06 20.33 18.95
C ASN A 353 10.61 20.37 20.38
N ARG A 354 10.31 19.35 21.19
CA ARG A 354 10.73 19.27 22.59
C ARG A 354 10.81 17.83 23.09
N GLU A 355 11.51 17.60 24.19
CA GLU A 355 11.50 16.30 24.88
C GLU A 355 10.17 16.10 25.62
N VAL A 356 9.61 14.89 25.49
CA VAL A 356 8.36 14.48 26.15
C VAL A 356 8.55 13.21 26.96
N LYS A 357 7.72 13.05 28.00
CA LYS A 357 7.68 11.84 28.83
C LYS A 357 6.63 10.86 28.31
N GLY A 358 6.81 9.58 28.63
CA GLY A 358 5.82 8.56 28.35
C GLY A 358 4.47 8.88 28.99
N GLY A 359 3.38 8.76 28.23
CA GLY A 359 2.02 9.05 28.70
C GLY A 359 1.63 10.53 28.71
N GLU A 360 2.50 11.44 28.27
CA GLU A 360 2.17 12.87 28.13
C GLU A 360 1.14 13.09 27.01
N TYR A 361 0.14 13.94 27.27
CA TYR A 361 -0.88 14.30 26.28
C TYR A 361 -0.54 15.65 25.65
N VAL A 362 -0.39 15.68 24.34
CA VAL A 362 -0.05 16.87 23.57
C VAL A 362 -1.25 17.30 22.73
N SER A 363 -1.71 18.53 22.95
CA SER A 363 -2.77 19.16 22.15
C SER A 363 -2.30 20.49 21.59
N LEU A 364 -2.43 20.66 20.28
CA LEU A 364 -2.00 21.85 19.55
C LEU A 364 -3.04 22.23 18.51
N GLU A 365 -3.14 23.53 18.22
CA GLU A 365 -3.94 24.05 17.13
C GLU A 365 -3.03 24.78 16.14
N ALA A 366 -3.13 24.43 14.85
CA ALA A 366 -2.28 25.00 13.81
C ALA A 366 -3.10 25.47 12.61
N PRO A 367 -3.00 26.74 12.19
CA PRO A 367 -3.67 27.23 11.00
C PRO A 367 -3.00 26.68 9.74
N TYR A 368 -3.77 26.19 8.76
CA TYR A 368 -3.31 25.71 7.46
C TYR A 368 -4.11 26.31 6.30
N ILE A 369 -3.51 26.34 5.10
CA ILE A 369 -4.12 26.88 3.88
C ILE A 369 -4.42 25.72 2.92
N GLU A 370 -5.66 25.64 2.42
CA GLU A 370 -6.18 24.59 1.51
C GLU A 370 -6.10 23.17 2.08
N GLU A 371 -4.95 22.50 1.99
CA GLU A 371 -4.68 21.19 2.57
C GLU A 371 -3.43 21.27 3.46
N GLY A 372 -3.53 20.72 4.68
CA GLY A 372 -2.43 20.68 5.64
C GLY A 372 -2.14 19.25 6.07
N VAL A 373 -0.90 18.80 5.93
CA VAL A 373 -0.47 17.48 6.39
C VAL A 373 0.36 17.64 7.65
N VAL A 374 -0.15 17.14 8.77
CA VAL A 374 0.56 17.13 10.05
C VAL A 374 1.32 15.82 10.19
N THR A 375 2.61 15.90 10.46
CA THR A 375 3.48 14.74 10.68
C THR A 375 4.06 14.79 12.10
N ILE A 376 4.00 13.67 12.80
CA ILE A 376 4.52 13.50 14.16
C ILE A 376 5.72 12.56 14.14
N PHE A 377 6.82 13.01 14.71
CA PHE A 377 8.04 12.25 14.93
C PHE A 377 8.33 12.11 16.41
N LEU A 378 8.70 10.91 16.86
CA LEU A 378 9.12 10.63 18.22
C LEU A 378 10.49 9.94 18.20
N GLY A 379 11.46 10.46 18.95
CA GLY A 379 12.83 9.94 18.89
C GLY A 379 13.54 10.19 17.55
N GLY A 380 12.97 11.04 16.69
CA GLY A 380 13.44 11.23 15.30
C GLY A 380 12.82 10.25 14.30
N GLU A 381 12.02 9.27 14.75
CA GLU A 381 11.30 8.35 13.88
C GLU A 381 9.90 8.86 13.58
N PHE A 382 9.42 8.59 12.36
CA PHE A 382 8.04 8.85 11.96
C PHE A 382 7.08 7.95 12.76
N VAL A 383 6.07 8.55 13.37
CA VAL A 383 5.07 7.80 14.15
C VAL A 383 3.68 7.88 13.52
N TRP A 384 3.28 9.08 13.11
CA TRP A 384 1.91 9.31 12.65
C TRP A 384 1.84 10.50 11.72
N GLN A 385 0.85 10.47 10.82
CA GLN A 385 0.56 11.55 9.91
C GLN A 385 -0.94 11.68 9.71
N ASP A 386 -1.41 12.91 9.64
CA ASP A 386 -2.82 13.23 9.47
C ASP A 386 -3.00 14.34 8.43
N ARG A 387 -4.06 14.25 7.63
CA ARG A 387 -4.32 15.19 6.54
C ARG A 387 -5.60 15.95 6.81
N TYR A 388 -5.47 17.27 6.86
CA TYR A 388 -6.54 18.23 7.06
C TYR A 388 -6.89 18.89 5.72
N ARG A 389 -8.18 18.99 5.41
CA ARG A 389 -8.72 19.49 4.13
C ARG A 389 -9.70 20.63 4.29
#